data_AF-A0A4Y8AKB6-F1
#
_entry.id   AF-A0A4Y8AKB6-F1
#
_cell.length_a   1.000
_cell.length_b   1.000
_cell.length_c   1.000
_cell.angle_alpha   90.00
_cell.angle_beta   90.00
_cell.angle_gamma   90.00
#
_symmetry.space_group_name_H-M   'P 1'
#
loop_
_entity.id
_entity.type
_entity.pdbx_description
1 polymer ?
#
loop_
_entity_poly.entity_id
_entity_poly.type
_entity_poly.pdbx_seq_one_letter_code
_entity_poly.pdbx_strand_id
1 'polypeptide(L)' 'MTTLIVQINKEKDLSALQEVLNGLGLEYKLQEDEWAGLSSTEIEGIKAGLADIEAGRIFTHKEAMDRIANKLKQLGIDK' A
#
# COMPACT_ATOMS: atom_id res chain seq x y z
N MET A 1 -28.25 7.47 -16.93
CA MET A 1 -27.65 7.22 -15.60
C MET A 1 -26.52 8.22 -15.44
N THR A 2 -26.52 8.99 -14.36
CA THR A 2 -25.56 10.09 -14.14
C THR A 2 -24.90 9.85 -12.79
N THR A 3 -23.56 9.86 -12.75
CA THR A 3 -22.79 9.62 -11.52
C THR A 3 -22.07 10.89 -11.12
N LEU A 4 -22.19 11.28 -9.86
CA LEU A 4 -21.47 12.41 -9.26
C LEU A 4 -20.30 11.88 -8.43
N ILE A 5 -19.12 12.47 -8.63
CA ILE A 5 -17.92 12.19 -7.82
C ILE A 5 -17.65 13.44 -6.99
N VAL A 6 -17.61 13.27 -5.67
CA VAL A 6 -17.36 14.35 -4.71
C VAL A 6 -16.19 13.96 -3.81
N GLN A 7 -15.22 14.87 -3.69
CA GLN A 7 -14.16 14.77 -2.71
C GLN A 7 -14.68 15.30 -1.38
N ILE A 8 -14.52 14.51 -0.32
CA ILE A 8 -14.98 14.83 1.02
C ILE A 8 -13.86 14.53 2.03
N ASN A 9 -13.88 15.19 3.18
CA ASN A 9 -13.03 14.78 4.28
C ASN A 9 -13.66 13.56 4.96
N LYS A 10 -13.04 12.38 4.82
CA LYS A 10 -13.58 11.11 5.32
C LYS A 10 -13.93 11.15 6.82
N GLU A 11 -13.12 11.81 7.65
CA GLU A 11 -13.32 11.81 9.10
C GLU A 11 -14.45 12.74 9.55
N LYS A 12 -14.69 13.82 8.81
CA LYS A 12 -15.69 14.84 9.19
C LYS A 12 -17.02 14.64 8.47
N ASP A 13 -16.97 14.28 7.19
CA ASP A 13 -18.10 14.44 6.28
C ASP A 13 -18.78 13.11 5.94
N LEU A 14 -18.08 11.97 6.10
CA LEU A 14 -18.58 10.68 5.61
C LEU A 14 -19.90 10.28 6.27
N SER A 15 -20.00 10.35 7.59
CA SER A 15 -21.22 9.95 8.31
C SER A 15 -22.41 10.83 7.93
N ALA A 16 -22.20 12.15 7.84
CA ALA A 16 -23.25 13.09 7.46
C ALA A 16 -23.71 12.88 6.02
N LEU A 17 -22.78 12.63 5.08
CA LEU A 17 -23.14 12.32 3.69
C LEU A 17 -23.92 11.01 3.59
N GLN A 18 -23.50 9.97 4.31
CA GLN A 18 -24.19 8.68 4.29
C GLN A 18 -25.63 8.81 4.78
N GLU A 19 -25.88 9.57 5.86
CA GLU A 19 -27.23 9.83 6.35
C GLU A 19 -28.10 10.56 5.30
N VAL A 20 -27.56 11.60 4.68
CA VAL A 20 -28.28 12.35 3.64
C VAL A 20 -28.59 11.49 2.42
N LEU A 21 -27.60 10.73 1.93
CA LEU A 21 -27.77 9.87 0.75
C LEU A 21 -28.76 8.73 1.02
N ASN A 22 -28.69 8.12 2.20
CA ASN A 22 -29.65 7.10 2.65
C ASN A 22 -31.06 7.68 2.77
N GLY A 23 -31.21 8.89 3.34
CA GLY A 23 -32.49 9.57 3.49
C GLY A 23 -33.15 9.92 2.14
N LEU A 24 -32.35 10.14 1.11
CA LEU A 24 -32.81 10.37 -0.26
C LEU A 24 -33.02 9.09 -1.07
N GLY A 25 -32.68 7.91 -0.52
CA GLY A 25 -32.78 6.62 -1.21
C GLY A 25 -31.83 6.48 -2.40
N LEU A 26 -30.69 7.19 -2.37
CA LEU A 26 -29.70 7.15 -3.44
C LEU A 26 -28.70 6.01 -3.23
N GLU A 27 -28.39 5.29 -4.30
CA GLU A 27 -27.30 4.33 -4.31
C GLU A 27 -25.95 5.06 -4.41
N TYR A 28 -25.00 4.69 -3.55
CA TYR A 28 -23.65 5.23 -3.57
C TYR A 28 -22.62 4.13 -3.29
N LYS A 29 -21.38 4.39 -3.73
CA LYS A 29 -20.21 3.56 -3.43
C LYS A 29 -19.09 4.46 -2.90
N LEU A 30 -18.40 3.99 -1.88
CA LEU A 30 -17.17 4.63 -1.45
C LEU A 30 -16.07 4.23 -2.43
N GLN A 31 -15.39 5.22 -3.01
CA GLN A 31 -14.22 4.98 -3.85
C GLN A 31 -13.03 5.56 -3.10
N GLU A 32 -12.29 4.68 -2.41
CA GLU A 32 -11.03 5.05 -1.77
C GLU A 32 -9.94 5.01 -2.84
N ASP A 33 -9.36 6.18 -3.12
CA ASP A 33 -8.14 6.24 -3.89
C ASP A 33 -6.98 6.14 -2.89
N GLU A 34 -6.54 4.91 -2.63
CA GLU A 34 -5.43 4.59 -1.71
C GLU A 34 -4.12 5.30 -2.11
N TRP A 35 -4.04 5.79 -3.35
CA TRP A 35 -2.88 6.45 -3.93
C TRP A 35 -3.14 7.93 -4.22
N ALA A 36 -4.25 8.48 -3.69
CA ALA A 36 -4.65 9.87 -3.91
C ALA A 36 -3.52 10.84 -3.55
N GLY A 37 -3.13 11.66 -4.54
CA GLY A 37 -2.09 12.68 -4.37
C GLY A 37 -0.67 12.20 -4.65
N LEU A 38 -0.46 10.93 -4.97
CA LEU A 38 0.83 10.42 -5.44
C LEU A 38 0.90 10.49 -6.96
N SER A 39 2.05 10.90 -7.47
CA SER A 39 2.38 10.82 -8.89
C SER A 39 2.51 9.37 -9.34
N SER A 40 2.35 9.12 -10.65
CA SER A 40 2.53 7.79 -11.23
C SER A 40 3.91 7.18 -10.89
N THR A 41 4.96 8.01 -10.86
CA THR A 41 6.32 7.60 -10.51
C THR A 41 6.43 7.15 -9.06
N GLU A 42 5.76 7.83 -8.13
CA GLU A 42 5.75 7.45 -6.71
C GLU A 42 5.00 6.14 -6.51
N ILE A 43 3.86 5.97 -7.18
CA ILE A 43 3.08 4.72 -7.14
C ILE A 43 3.91 3.55 -7.69
N GLU A 44 4.62 3.75 -8.81
CA GLU A 44 5.48 2.74 -9.41
C GLU A 44 6.64 2.36 -8.49
N GLY A 45 7.27 3.35 -7.85
CA GLY A 45 8.32 3.12 -6.85
C GLY A 45 7.84 2.32 -5.65
N ILE A 46 6.64 2.62 -5.14
CA ILE A 46 6.06 1.87 -4.01
C ILE A 46 5.72 0.44 -4.42
N LYS A 47 5.14 0.23 -5.61
CA LYS A 47 4.86 -1.12 -6.13
C LYS A 47 6.13 -1.93 -6.31
N ALA A 48 7.20 -1.32 -6.83
CA ALA A 48 8.49 -2.00 -6.98
C ALA A 48 9.07 -2.40 -5.61
N GLY A 49 9.02 -1.50 -4.63
CA GLY A 49 9.47 -1.78 -3.26
C GLY A 49 8.68 -2.91 -2.59
N LEU A 50 7.35 -2.91 -2.72
CA LEU A 50 6.49 -3.99 -2.22
C LEU A 50 6.79 -5.33 -2.89
N ALA A 51 6.99 -5.33 -4.21
CA ALA A 51 7.36 -6.53 -4.95
C ALA A 51 8.73 -7.09 -4.50
N ASP A 52 9.69 -6.24 -4.16
CA ASP A 52 10.99 -6.68 -3.63
C ASP A 52 10.88 -7.24 -2.21
N ILE A 53 9.93 -6.77 -1.39
CA ILE A 53 9.61 -7.36 -0.08
C ILE A 53 8.98 -8.74 -0.27
N GLU A 54 7.96 -8.86 -1.13
CA GLU A 54 7.28 -10.14 -1.40
C GLU A 54 8.21 -11.17 -2.03
N ALA A 55 9.12 -10.74 -2.91
CA ALA A 55 10.14 -11.58 -3.50
C ALA A 55 11.26 -11.96 -2.50
N GLY A 56 11.19 -11.46 -1.26
CA GLY A 56 12.18 -11.69 -0.23
C GLY A 56 13.57 -11.21 -0.64
N ARG A 57 13.66 -10.07 -1.34
CA ARG A 57 14.93 -9.46 -1.76
C ARG A 57 15.42 -8.40 -0.77
N ILE A 58 14.52 -7.87 0.05
CA ILE A 58 14.86 -6.97 1.15
C ILE A 58 15.18 -7.81 2.38
N PHE A 59 16.40 -7.64 2.89
CA PHE A 59 16.87 -8.30 4.10
C PHE A 59 17.23 -7.23 5.13
N THR A 60 16.89 -7.48 6.38
CA THR A 60 17.48 -6.75 7.49
C THR A 60 18.98 -6.99 7.55
N HIS A 61 19.72 -6.08 8.19
CA HIS A 61 21.16 -6.23 8.36
C HIS A 61 21.52 -7.59 8.98
N LYS A 62 20.75 -8.04 9.97
CA LYS A 62 20.95 -9.33 10.62
C LYS A 62 20.76 -10.50 9.65
N GLU A 63 19.67 -10.52 8.88
CA GLU A 63 19.40 -11.59 7.91
C GLU A 63 20.45 -11.64 6.79
N ALA A 64 20.95 -10.47 6.36
CA ALA A 64 22.05 -10.39 5.42
C ALA A 64 23.34 -10.99 6.01
N MET A 65 23.69 -10.64 7.25
CA MET A 65 24.85 -11.18 7.95
C MET A 65 24.75 -12.69 8.17
N ASP A 66 23.59 -13.20 8.58
CA ASP A 66 23.35 -14.64 8.78
C ASP A 66 23.50 -15.41 7.46
N ARG A 67 23.00 -14.86 6.34
CA ARG A 67 23.20 -15.45 5.01
C ARG A 67 24.67 -15.46 4.58
N ILE A 68 25.40 -14.37 4.82
CA ILE A 68 26.83 -14.28 4.52
C ILE A 68 27.61 -15.31 5.34
N ALA A 69 27.38 -15.37 6.65
CA ALA A 69 28.03 -16.33 7.54
C ALA A 69 27.75 -17.78 7.12
N ASN A 70 26.49 -18.11 6.81
CA ASN A 70 26.13 -19.43 6.28
C ASN A 70 26.83 -19.74 4.96
N LYS A 71 27.00 -18.75 4.07
CA LYS A 71 27.70 -18.95 2.80
C LYS A 71 29.20 -19.16 3.00
N LEU A 72 29.83 -18.43 3.91
CA LEU A 72 31.24 -18.60 4.27
C LEU A 72 31.50 -19.99 4.88
N LYS A 73 30.59 -20.49 5.73
CA LYS A 73 30.62 -21.86 6.25
C LYS A 73 30.50 -22.90 5.14
N GLN A 74 29.55 -22.74 4.22
CA GLN A 74 29.39 -23.65 3.08
C GLN A 74 30.63 -23.71 2.18
N LEU A 75 31.34 -22.58 2.04
CA LEU A 75 32.55 -22.49 1.25
C LEU A 75 33.80 -22.97 2.00
N GLY A 76 33.69 -23.35 3.28
CA GLY A 76 34.82 -23.78 4.10
C GLY A 76 35.83 -22.67 4.37
N ILE A 77 35.42 -21.41 4.25
CA ILE A 77 36.26 -20.23 4.52
C ILE A 77 36.19 -19.84 6.00
N ASP A 78 35.16 -20.34 6.71
CA ASP A 78 35.04 -20.20 8.16
C ASP A 78 36.06 -21.14 8.83
N LYS A 79 37.13 -20.55 9.40
CA LYS A 79 38.14 -21.24 10.23
C LYS A 79 37.68 -21.29 11.68
#